data_AF-A0A151SKV8-F1
#
_entry.id   AF-A0A151SKV8-F1
#
_cell.length_a   1.000
_cell.length_b   1.000
_cell.length_c   1.000
_cell.angle_alpha   90.00
_cell.angle_beta   90.00
_cell.angle_gamma   90.00
#
_symmetry.space_group_name_H-M   'P 1'
#
loop_
_entity.id
_entity.type
_entity.pdbx_description
1 polymer ?
#
loop_
_entity_poly.entity_id
_entity_poly.type
_entity_poly.pdbx_seq_one_letter_code
_entity_poly.pdbx_strand_id
1 'polypeptide(L)'
;MEASVLQHKLKFCLPPYLEHLSIEPCSSEERVFFRVPTSSLYIYMYHCVFRDLGVVIPFTPFECEFLRRINVAPSQLHPNSWGFLRAFQILCSVMEMNPSLGTFMHFYQLKLGEPPFGWISLSGSSNGGLF
;
A
#
# COMPACT_ATOMS: atom_id res chain seq x y z
N MET A 1 -5.40 -13.97 22.22
CA MET A 1 -4.01 -13.65 22.63
C MET A 1 -3.23 -12.96 21.51
N GLU A 2 -3.48 -13.26 20.23
CA GLU A 2 -2.84 -12.64 19.06
C GLU A 2 -3.18 -11.15 18.81
N ALA A 3 -4.45 -10.76 18.98
CA ALA A 3 -4.92 -9.41 18.64
C ALA A 3 -4.24 -8.28 19.45
N SER A 4 -3.99 -8.49 20.74
CA SER A 4 -3.33 -7.50 21.61
C SER A 4 -1.83 -7.34 21.29
N VAL A 5 -1.17 -8.41 20.84
CA VAL A 5 0.24 -8.38 20.42
C VAL A 5 0.40 -7.65 19.09
N LEU A 6 -0.55 -7.83 18.17
CA LEU A 6 -0.58 -7.11 16.89
C LEU A 6 -0.76 -5.60 17.12
N GLN A 7 -1.73 -5.20 17.96
CA GLN A 7 -1.94 -3.80 18.32
C GLN A 7 -0.70 -3.17 18.95
N HIS A 8 0.01 -3.88 19.84
CA HIS A 8 1.21 -3.37 20.49
C HIS A 8 2.39 -3.21 19.52
N LYS A 9 2.62 -4.14 18.57
CA LYS A 9 3.68 -4.00 17.56
C LYS A 9 3.38 -2.91 16.54
N LEU A 10 2.12 -2.76 16.13
CA LEU A 10 1.69 -1.70 15.22
C LEU A 10 1.89 -0.30 15.81
N LYS A 11 1.70 -0.13 17.13
CA LYS A 11 1.94 1.15 17.82
C LYS A 11 3.37 1.68 17.64
N PHE A 12 4.38 0.82 17.46
CA PHE A 12 5.77 1.26 17.24
C PHE A 12 6.07 1.67 15.79
N CYS A 13 5.26 1.24 14.83
CA CYS A 13 5.47 1.49 13.40
C CYS A 13 4.66 2.68 12.87
N LEU A 14 3.77 3.26 13.68
CA LEU A 14 2.75 4.19 13.22
C LEU A 14 2.88 5.55 13.96
N PRO A 15 2.82 6.72 13.28
CA PRO A 15 3.11 8.02 13.90
C PRO A 15 2.07 8.55 14.92
N PRO A 16 2.30 9.71 15.58
CA PRO A 16 1.47 10.18 16.72
C PRO A 16 -0.01 10.44 16.42
N TYR A 17 -0.41 10.57 15.15
CA TYR A 17 -1.79 10.86 14.75
C TYR A 17 -2.74 9.64 14.82
N LEU A 18 -2.24 8.46 15.22
CA LEU A 18 -3.02 7.22 15.28
C LEU A 18 -3.89 7.04 16.52
N GLU A 19 -3.89 7.97 17.47
CA GLU A 19 -4.88 7.92 18.56
C GLU A 19 -6.33 7.94 18.05
N HIS A 20 -6.53 8.36 16.79
CA HIS A 20 -7.83 8.40 16.11
C HIS A 20 -8.09 7.21 15.16
N LEU A 21 -7.19 6.23 15.08
CA LEU A 21 -7.31 5.09 14.16
C LEU A 21 -7.40 3.77 14.94
N SER A 22 -8.45 2.98 14.68
CA SER A 22 -8.53 1.59 15.13
C SER A 22 -8.04 0.64 14.04
N ILE A 23 -7.35 -0.42 14.46
CA ILE A 23 -6.92 -1.50 13.58
C ILE A 23 -7.54 -2.79 14.11
N GLU A 24 -8.28 -3.46 13.23
CA GLU A 24 -9.02 -4.67 13.53
C GLU A 24 -8.68 -5.75 12.50
N PRO A 25 -8.57 -7.02 12.91
CA PRO A 25 -8.37 -8.11 11.97
C PRO A 25 -9.63 -8.28 11.10
N CYS A 26 -9.44 -8.49 9.79
CA CYS A 26 -10.55 -8.81 8.91
C CYS A 26 -11.17 -10.17 9.28
N SER A 27 -12.49 -10.27 9.19
CA SER A 27 -13.19 -11.56 9.30
C SER A 27 -12.99 -12.39 8.02
N SER A 28 -13.13 -13.71 8.13
CA SER A 28 -13.03 -14.62 6.98
C SER A 28 -14.12 -14.39 5.92
N GLU A 29 -15.21 -13.72 6.28
CA GLU A 29 -16.35 -13.44 5.40
C GLU A 29 -16.23 -12.07 4.70
N GLU A 30 -15.27 -11.23 5.10
CA GLU A 30 -15.08 -9.90 4.54
C GLU A 30 -14.37 -9.95 3.19
N ARG A 31 -14.99 -9.31 2.19
CA ARG A 31 -14.34 -9.10 0.89
C ARG A 31 -13.54 -7.81 0.91
N VAL A 32 -12.22 -7.97 1.03
CA VAL A 32 -11.17 -6.95 1.22
C VAL A 32 -11.11 -5.86 0.11
N PHE A 33 -11.92 -5.98 -0.95
CA PHE A 33 -11.96 -5.05 -2.08
C PHE A 33 -13.31 -4.35 -2.28
N PHE A 34 -14.36 -4.71 -1.52
CA PHE A 34 -15.64 -4.02 -1.57
C PHE A 34 -15.73 -2.98 -0.46
N ARG A 35 -16.10 -1.76 -0.83
CA ARG A 35 -16.52 -0.74 0.16
C ARG A 35 -17.92 -1.10 0.64
N VAL A 36 -18.05 -1.49 1.91
CA VAL A 36 -19.38 -1.57 2.53
C VAL A 36 -19.79 -0.14 2.93
N PRO A 37 -20.98 0.34 2.55
CA PRO A 37 -21.47 1.62 3.02
C PRO A 37 -21.72 1.54 4.54
N THR A 38 -20.79 2.05 5.32
CA THR A 38 -20.86 2.15 6.78
C THR A 38 -20.80 3.61 7.20
N SER A 39 -21.28 3.92 8.40
CA SER A 39 -21.18 5.26 9.01
C SER A 39 -19.73 5.69 9.25
N SER A 40 -18.82 4.73 9.49
CA SER A 40 -17.40 4.97 9.69
C SER A 40 -16.60 4.74 8.40
N LEU A 41 -15.62 5.59 8.12
CA LEU A 41 -14.67 5.41 7.01
C LEU A 41 -13.57 4.43 7.43
N TYR A 42 -13.38 3.37 6.65
CA TYR A 42 -12.30 2.41 6.84
C TYR A 42 -11.68 2.02 5.50
N ILE A 43 -10.46 1.48 5.55
CA ILE A 43 -9.78 0.87 4.42
C ILE A 43 -9.27 -0.51 4.83
N TYR A 44 -9.24 -1.44 3.88
CA TYR A 44 -8.54 -2.70 4.07
C TYR A 44 -7.07 -2.56 3.71
N MET A 45 -6.20 -3.26 4.43
CA MET A 45 -4.78 -3.25 4.15
C MET A 45 -4.04 -4.47 4.73
N TYR A 46 -2.97 -4.89 4.08
CA TYR A 46 -2.11 -5.95 4.61
C TYR A 46 -1.21 -5.41 5.73
N HIS A 47 -1.19 -6.13 6.85
CA HIS A 47 -0.38 -5.77 8.01
C HIS A 47 1.12 -5.61 7.71
N CYS A 48 1.67 -6.42 6.81
CA CYS A 48 3.08 -6.36 6.41
C CYS A 48 3.45 -5.04 5.73
N VAL A 49 2.50 -4.35 5.10
CA VAL A 49 2.78 -3.08 4.43
C VAL A 49 3.13 -1.97 5.43
N PHE A 50 2.51 -1.98 6.61
CA PHE A 50 2.89 -1.07 7.68
C PHE A 50 4.13 -1.55 8.43
N ARG A 51 4.12 -2.82 8.87
CA ARG A 51 5.16 -3.35 9.74
C ARG A 51 6.52 -3.49 9.03
N ASP A 52 6.52 -4.06 7.83
CA ASP A 52 7.75 -4.48 7.16
C ASP A 52 8.17 -3.48 6.08
N LEU A 53 7.21 -2.83 5.40
CA LEU A 53 7.50 -1.84 4.35
C LEU A 53 7.51 -0.40 4.86
N GLY A 54 7.10 -0.15 6.11
CA GLY A 54 7.14 1.18 6.72
C GLY A 54 6.25 2.21 6.03
N VAL A 55 5.17 1.77 5.38
CA VAL A 55 4.13 2.69 4.87
C VAL A 55 3.41 3.29 6.08
N VAL A 56 3.01 4.56 5.97
CA VAL A 56 2.33 5.30 7.03
C VAL A 56 1.02 5.92 6.50
N ILE A 57 0.05 6.17 7.37
CA ILE A 57 -1.24 6.81 7.04
C ILE A 57 -1.28 8.19 7.69
N PRO A 58 -1.63 9.31 7.04
CA PRO A 58 -2.16 9.36 5.69
C PRO A 58 -1.10 8.97 4.68
N PHE A 59 -1.53 8.26 3.64
CA PHE A 59 -0.67 7.96 2.50
C PHE A 59 -0.11 9.27 1.94
N THR A 60 1.11 9.21 1.43
CA THR A 60 1.75 10.33 0.76
C THR A 60 0.94 10.75 -0.48
N PRO A 61 1.09 12.00 -0.94
CA PRO A 61 0.45 12.45 -2.19
C PRO A 61 0.77 11.55 -3.38
N PHE A 62 2.01 11.06 -3.47
CA PHE A 62 2.47 10.16 -4.53
C PHE A 62 1.75 8.80 -4.49
N GLU A 63 1.65 8.15 -3.32
CA GLU A 63 0.92 6.89 -3.16
C GLU A 63 -0.56 7.05 -3.50
N CYS A 64 -1.19 8.15 -3.04
CA CYS A 64 -2.58 8.48 -3.39
C CYS A 64 -2.75 8.68 -4.90
N GLU A 65 -1.85 9.42 -5.53
CA GLU A 65 -1.89 9.67 -6.97
C GLU A 65 -1.74 8.38 -7.78
N PHE A 66 -0.81 7.50 -7.37
CA PHE A 66 -0.63 6.19 -7.99
C PHE A 66 -1.88 5.31 -7.87
N LEU A 67 -2.41 5.14 -6.65
CA LEU A 67 -3.62 4.32 -6.43
C LEU A 67 -4.82 4.86 -7.22
N ARG A 68 -4.98 6.18 -7.27
CA ARG A 68 -6.01 6.85 -8.08
C ARG A 68 -5.79 6.62 -9.57
N ARG A 69 -4.54 6.65 -10.06
CA ARG A 69 -4.20 6.45 -11.48
C ARG A 69 -4.58 5.06 -11.98
N ILE A 70 -4.39 4.04 -11.14
CA ILE A 70 -4.70 2.65 -11.46
C ILE A 70 -6.11 2.24 -11.00
N ASN A 71 -6.81 3.13 -10.32
CA ASN A 71 -8.18 2.97 -9.84
C ASN A 71 -8.38 1.72 -8.98
N VAL A 72 -7.53 1.53 -7.97
CA VAL A 72 -7.64 0.41 -7.02
C VAL A 72 -7.58 0.84 -5.57
N ALA A 73 -8.18 0.02 -4.71
CA ALA A 73 -8.01 0.14 -3.26
C ALA A 73 -6.58 -0.28 -2.83
N PRO A 74 -6.05 0.28 -1.72
CA PRO A 74 -4.73 -0.10 -1.18
C PRO A 74 -4.51 -1.61 -1.04
N SER A 75 -5.53 -2.35 -0.60
CA SER A 75 -5.53 -3.81 -0.43
C SER A 75 -5.49 -4.62 -1.72
N GLN A 76 -5.86 -4.03 -2.87
CA GLN A 76 -5.83 -4.72 -4.17
C GLN A 76 -4.44 -4.68 -4.82
N LEU A 77 -3.56 -3.82 -4.32
CA LEU A 77 -2.17 -3.75 -4.73
C LEU A 77 -1.37 -4.81 -3.95
N HIS A 78 -0.69 -5.71 -4.68
CA HIS A 78 0.11 -6.78 -4.08
C HIS A 78 1.14 -6.19 -3.08
N PRO A 79 1.40 -6.80 -1.90
CA PRO A 79 2.38 -6.30 -0.93
C PRO A 79 3.78 -6.00 -1.51
N ASN A 80 4.31 -6.88 -2.36
CA ASN A 80 5.53 -6.61 -3.14
C ASN A 80 5.46 -5.29 -3.94
N SER A 81 4.36 -4.99 -4.62
CA SER A 81 4.15 -3.72 -5.34
C SER A 81 4.22 -2.49 -4.42
N TRP A 82 3.71 -2.60 -3.19
CA TRP A 82 3.92 -1.56 -2.19
C TRP A 82 5.41 -1.36 -1.86
N GLY A 83 6.19 -2.45 -1.88
CA GLY A 83 7.64 -2.40 -1.73
C GLY A 83 8.32 -1.61 -2.85
N PHE A 84 7.89 -1.78 -4.10
CA PHE A 84 8.38 -0.98 -5.23
C PHE A 84 8.07 0.52 -5.07
N LEU A 85 6.85 0.88 -4.66
CA LEU A 85 6.50 2.27 -4.37
C LEU A 85 7.42 2.85 -3.29
N ARG A 86 7.59 2.11 -2.19
CA ARG A 86 8.41 2.56 -1.07
C ARG A 86 9.89 2.70 -1.45
N ALA A 87 10.44 1.71 -2.13
CA ALA A 87 11.82 1.74 -2.60
C ALA A 87 12.08 2.92 -3.53
N PHE A 88 11.14 3.22 -4.44
CA PHE A 88 11.23 4.38 -5.31
C PHE A 88 11.21 5.70 -4.54
N GLN A 89 10.32 5.86 -3.56
CA GLN A 89 10.29 7.05 -2.71
C GLN A 89 11.59 7.25 -1.93
N ILE A 90 12.15 6.18 -1.39
CA ILE A 90 13.45 6.21 -0.67
C ILE A 90 14.56 6.63 -1.65
N LEU A 91 14.60 6.03 -2.84
CA LEU A 91 15.57 6.39 -3.87
C LEU A 91 15.45 7.87 -4.27
N CYS A 92 14.24 8.36 -4.53
CA CYS A 92 14.00 9.78 -4.80
C CYS A 92 14.48 10.68 -3.66
N SER A 93 14.21 10.30 -2.41
CA SER A 93 14.67 11.06 -1.24
C SER A 93 16.20 11.11 -1.14
N VAL A 94 16.91 10.01 -1.42
CA VAL A 94 18.38 9.97 -1.42
C VAL A 94 18.96 10.82 -2.54
N MET A 95 18.27 10.87 -3.68
CA MET A 95 18.64 11.68 -4.84
C MET A 95 18.18 13.14 -4.75
N GLU A 96 17.57 13.56 -3.64
CA GLU A 96 16.99 14.89 -3.45
C GLU A 96 15.94 15.27 -4.53
N MET A 97 15.20 14.27 -5.01
CA MET A 97 14.15 14.40 -6.01
C MET A 97 12.78 14.15 -5.40
N ASN A 98 11.75 14.79 -5.96
CA ASN A 98 10.37 14.45 -5.65
C ASN A 98 9.95 13.20 -6.45
N PRO A 99 9.34 12.18 -5.82
CA PRO A 99 8.79 11.05 -6.55
C PRO A 99 7.65 11.53 -7.46
N SER A 100 7.71 11.14 -8.74
CA SER A 100 6.69 11.48 -9.73
C SER A 100 6.09 10.24 -10.35
N LEU A 101 4.78 10.26 -10.62
CA LEU A 101 4.07 9.15 -11.23
C LEU A 101 4.61 8.81 -12.64
N GLY A 102 4.99 9.83 -13.41
CA GLY A 102 5.55 9.65 -14.75
C GLY A 102 6.89 8.92 -14.73
N THR A 103 7.81 9.34 -13.85
CA THR A 103 9.10 8.67 -13.65
C THR A 103 8.91 7.25 -13.12
N PHE A 104 7.99 7.05 -12.18
CA PHE A 104 7.68 5.73 -11.65
C PHE A 104 7.20 4.77 -12.76
N MET A 105 6.22 5.19 -13.56
CA MET A 105 5.65 4.38 -14.64
C MET A 105 6.60 4.18 -15.84
N HIS A 106 7.71 4.93 -15.90
CA HIS A 106 8.78 4.67 -16.85
C HIS A 106 9.56 3.40 -16.48
N PHE A 107 9.88 3.25 -15.18
CA PHE A 107 10.65 2.12 -14.67
C PHE A 107 9.82 0.88 -14.35
N TYR A 108 8.53 1.06 -14.01
CA TYR A 108 7.66 -0.03 -13.58
C TYR A 108 6.42 -0.15 -14.46
N GLN A 109 6.02 -1.38 -14.75
CA GLN A 109 4.80 -1.69 -15.47
C GLN A 109 3.81 -2.45 -14.59
N LEU A 110 2.52 -2.24 -14.85
CA LEU A 110 1.43 -2.95 -14.18
C LEU A 110 1.24 -4.33 -14.80
N LYS A 111 0.98 -5.32 -13.95
CA LYS A 111 0.60 -6.68 -14.30
C LYS A 111 -0.68 -7.03 -13.57
N LEU A 112 -1.71 -7.37 -14.33
CA LEU A 112 -2.96 -7.88 -13.78
C LEU A 112 -2.79 -9.36 -13.46
N GLY A 113 -3.03 -9.74 -12.21
CA GLY A 113 -3.07 -11.14 -11.80
C GLY A 113 -4.21 -11.88 -12.49
N GLU A 114 -4.03 -13.17 -12.72
CA GLU A 114 -5.06 -13.99 -13.35
C GLU A 114 -6.30 -14.12 -12.44
N PRO A 115 -7.52 -14.16 -13.02
CA PRO A 115 -8.75 -14.44 -12.29
C PRO A 115 -8.64 -15.76 -11.49
N PRO A 116 -9.32 -15.89 -10.33
CA PRO A 116 -10.41 -15.03 -9.84
C PRO A 116 -9.98 -13.92 -8.87
N PHE A 117 -8.71 -13.87 -8.46
CA PHE A 117 -8.27 -13.02 -7.35
C PHE A 117 -7.70 -11.66 -7.78
N GLY A 118 -7.32 -11.48 -9.06
CA GLY A 118 -7.22 -10.17 -9.72
C GLY A 118 -6.33 -9.12 -9.06
N TRP A 119 -5.26 -9.51 -8.36
CA TRP A 119 -4.35 -8.53 -7.73
C TRP A 119 -3.64 -7.70 -8.79
N ILE A 120 -3.43 -6.43 -8.51
CA ILE A 120 -2.54 -5.60 -9.32
C ILE A 120 -1.13 -5.74 -8.78
N SER A 121 -0.22 -6.17 -9.65
CA SER A 121 1.20 -6.30 -9.36
C SER A 121 2.02 -5.32 -10.20
N LEU A 122 3.20 -4.98 -9.71
CA LEU A 122 4.22 -4.25 -10.46
C LEU A 122 5.36 -5.18 -10.82
N SER A 123 6.02 -4.89 -11.93
CA SER A 123 7.34 -5.43 -12.25
C SER A 123 8.17 -4.38 -12.96
N GLY A 124 9.49 -4.60 -13.04
CA GLY A 124 10.35 -3.84 -13.93
C GLY A 124 9.81 -3.76 -15.36
N SER A 125 9.94 -2.57 -15.94
CA SER A 125 9.66 -2.29 -17.35
C SER A 125 10.71 -2.93 -18.24
N SER A 126 10.31 -3.36 -19.43
CA SER A 126 11.23 -3.89 -20.45
C SER A 126 12.27 -2.87 -20.95
N ASN A 127 12.04 -1.58 -20.73
CA ASN A 127 12.83 -0.49 -21.30
C ASN A 127 13.84 0.11 -20.30
N GLY A 128 14.36 -0.70 -19.38
CA GLY A 128 15.33 -0.27 -18.35
C GLY A 128 14.78 -0.30 -16.94
N GLY A 129 13.95 -1.29 -16.61
CA GLY A 129 13.36 -1.45 -15.30
C GLY A 129 14.39 -1.48 -14.16
N LEU A 130 14.06 -0.81 -13.07
CA LEU A 130 14.78 -0.92 -11.80
C LEU A 130 14.16 -2.12 -11.06
N PHE A 131 14.78 -3.29 -11.16
CA PHE A 131 14.37 -4.58 -10.56
C PHE A 131 13.19 -5.31 -11.24
#